data_AF-A0ABD3ETR3-F1
#
_entry.id   AF-A0ABD3ETR3-F1
#
_cell.length_a   1.000
_cell.length_b   1.000
_cell.length_c   1.000
_cell.angle_alpha   90.00
_cell.angle_beta   90.00
_cell.angle_gamma   90.00
#
_symmetry.space_group_name_H-M   'P 1'
#
loop_
_entity.id
_entity.type
_entity.pdbx_description
1 polymer ?
#
loop_
_entity_poly.entity_id
_entity_poly.type
_entity_poly.pdbx_seq_one_letter_code
_entity_poly.pdbx_strand_id
1 'polypeptide(L)'
;MAPSAPSQLGRGSSVDFVLLELTNDIAEIHARDKVATPVLPLPTLTKPDYVVRRIECWKTGYVSEELLDVSTSLPLGLQAAFRRKLLLVLALQLLAVWIAVGLATFYPPVRDRVTPAFSPILLGFSAASTLVLLSVLYFQRNRRYINVLVLMWFSAAQAATFVGLGVTFDTHIGFFNCGATFTWVLLMILLAGVRVKNRHLMSPLVAGMLSFSVVVCASLALFEIYGEQFVTRAAFGYSLLFQFVLLTWFSWDAAWMFEVVAVDEFAYGVIYIYTDIVLSFLFSVAVVGVAVGFTSMMVLMLGGGSDCCELGINCCLVIVDSGPRTDRSRPATQRTRRDYQLERV
;
A
#
# COMPACT_ATOMS: atom_id res chain seq x y z
N MET A 1 -24.24 -35.06 -46.70
CA MET A 1 -23.28 -33.94 -46.52
C MET A 1 -23.75 -33.15 -45.31
N ALA A 2 -23.09 -33.34 -44.17
CA ALA A 2 -23.39 -32.62 -42.92
C ALA A 2 -22.39 -31.48 -42.74
N PRO A 3 -22.81 -30.30 -42.24
CA PRO A 3 -21.88 -29.20 -41.99
C PRO A 3 -21.08 -29.45 -40.71
N SER A 4 -19.77 -29.31 -40.83
CA SER A 4 -18.79 -29.39 -39.75
C SER A 4 -18.89 -28.18 -38.81
N ALA A 5 -18.87 -28.46 -37.50
CA ALA A 5 -18.82 -27.46 -36.43
C ALA A 5 -17.47 -26.70 -36.41
N PRO A 6 -17.44 -25.41 -36.03
CA PRO A 6 -16.21 -24.70 -35.79
C PRO A 6 -15.66 -25.00 -34.40
N SER A 7 -14.39 -25.37 -34.36
CA SER A 7 -13.57 -25.55 -33.18
C SER A 7 -13.39 -24.24 -32.41
N GLN A 8 -13.69 -24.26 -31.11
CA GLN A 8 -13.23 -23.24 -30.17
C GLN A 8 -11.73 -23.42 -29.95
N LEU A 9 -10.95 -22.38 -30.26
CA LEU A 9 -9.54 -22.32 -29.91
C LEU A 9 -9.21 -20.95 -29.30
N GLY A 10 -8.68 -20.97 -28.07
CA GLY A 10 -7.67 -20.01 -27.63
C GLY A 10 -8.14 -18.70 -27.01
N ARG A 11 -8.84 -18.75 -25.87
CA ARG A 11 -8.94 -17.61 -24.95
C ARG A 11 -7.64 -17.52 -24.14
N GLY A 12 -6.62 -16.88 -24.70
CA GLY A 12 -5.32 -16.74 -24.04
C GLY A 12 -4.29 -15.98 -24.87
N SER A 13 -4.54 -14.71 -25.21
CA SER A 13 -3.48 -13.85 -25.75
C SER A 13 -3.75 -12.35 -25.60
N SER A 14 -4.63 -11.90 -24.71
CA SER A 14 -4.92 -10.46 -24.60
C SER A 14 -3.75 -9.66 -24.01
N VAL A 15 -2.91 -10.30 -23.18
CA VAL A 15 -1.72 -9.65 -22.58
C VAL A 15 -0.55 -9.65 -23.55
N ASP A 16 -0.37 -10.74 -24.31
CA ASP A 16 0.63 -10.79 -25.38
C ASP A 16 0.28 -9.82 -26.51
N PHE A 17 -1.01 -9.62 -26.80
CA PHE A 17 -1.44 -8.62 -27.78
C PHE A 17 -1.06 -7.21 -27.35
N VAL A 18 -1.29 -6.84 -26.07
CA VAL A 18 -0.92 -5.50 -25.57
C VAL A 18 0.61 -5.32 -25.55
N LEU A 19 1.38 -6.34 -25.17
CA LEU A 19 2.84 -6.24 -25.17
C LEU A 19 3.40 -6.19 -26.60
N LEU A 20 2.81 -6.93 -27.54
CA LEU A 20 3.24 -7.02 -28.92
C LEU A 20 2.79 -5.81 -29.75
N GLU A 21 1.62 -5.26 -29.46
CA GLU A 21 1.13 -3.98 -30.00
C GLU A 21 1.98 -2.82 -29.48
N LEU A 22 2.32 -2.80 -28.18
CA LEU A 22 3.25 -1.81 -27.63
C LEU A 22 4.67 -1.94 -28.22
N THR A 23 5.11 -3.17 -28.53
CA THR A 23 6.42 -3.40 -29.16
C THR A 23 6.42 -3.00 -30.64
N ASN A 24 5.32 -3.24 -31.35
CA ASN A 24 5.14 -2.81 -32.74
C ASN A 24 4.98 -1.30 -32.88
N ASP A 25 4.25 -0.64 -31.98
CA ASP A 25 4.16 0.83 -31.95
C ASP A 25 5.52 1.47 -31.66
N ILE A 26 6.30 0.91 -30.72
CA ILE A 26 7.67 1.39 -30.45
C ILE A 26 8.57 1.17 -31.67
N ALA A 27 8.42 0.04 -32.38
CA ALA A 27 9.19 -0.26 -33.58
C ALA A 27 8.79 0.63 -34.77
N GLU A 28 7.51 0.95 -34.93
CA GLU A 28 7.01 1.85 -35.98
C GLU A 28 7.39 3.31 -35.68
N ILE A 29 7.33 3.74 -34.41
CA ILE A 29 7.82 5.05 -33.97
C ILE A 29 9.34 5.14 -34.18
N HIS A 30 10.10 4.10 -33.83
CA HIS A 30 11.54 4.03 -34.13
C HIS A 30 11.83 4.00 -35.65
N ALA A 31 10.98 3.38 -36.46
CA ALA A 31 11.15 3.34 -37.90
C ALA A 31 10.85 4.70 -38.55
N ARG A 32 9.89 5.47 -38.01
CA ARG A 32 9.61 6.85 -38.46
C ARG A 32 10.63 7.87 -37.94
N ASP A 33 11.18 7.67 -36.74
CA ASP A 33 12.20 8.58 -36.17
C ASP A 33 13.61 8.36 -36.75
N LYS A 34 13.87 7.27 -37.50
CA LYS A 34 15.16 7.02 -38.15
C LYS A 34 15.61 8.06 -39.19
N VAL A 35 14.76 9.03 -39.54
CA VAL A 35 15.14 10.15 -40.43
C VAL A 35 15.68 11.36 -39.65
N ALA A 36 15.53 11.40 -38.32
CA ALA A 36 16.04 12.50 -37.51
C ALA A 36 16.35 12.13 -36.04
N THR A 37 16.65 10.87 -35.70
CA THR A 37 17.21 10.57 -34.38
C THR A 37 18.60 11.21 -34.29
N PRO A 38 18.81 12.24 -33.44
CA PRO A 38 20.17 12.59 -33.07
C PRO A 38 20.79 11.33 -32.48
N VAL A 39 21.94 10.94 -33.03
CA VAL A 39 22.76 9.87 -32.46
C VAL A 39 23.02 10.29 -31.02
N LEU A 40 22.30 9.69 -30.07
CA LEU A 40 22.55 9.90 -28.65
C LEU A 40 24.03 9.57 -28.43
N PRO A 41 24.85 10.52 -27.98
CA PRO A 41 26.26 10.27 -27.77
C PRO A 41 26.38 9.06 -26.84
N LEU A 42 27.22 8.09 -27.21
CA LEU A 42 27.52 6.95 -26.33
C LEU A 42 27.90 7.52 -24.95
N PRO A 43 27.39 6.93 -23.85
CA PRO A 43 27.65 7.44 -22.51
C PRO A 43 29.16 7.51 -22.31
N THR A 44 29.69 8.73 -22.27
CA THR A 44 31.09 8.98 -21.95
C THR A 44 31.35 8.40 -20.57
N LEU A 45 32.46 7.69 -20.43
CA LEU A 45 32.92 6.91 -19.27
C LEU A 45 33.07 7.72 -17.95
N THR A 46 32.56 8.96 -17.91
CA THR A 46 32.78 10.01 -16.91
C THR A 46 31.49 10.54 -16.27
N LYS A 47 30.31 9.95 -16.53
CA LYS A 47 29.09 10.35 -15.79
C LYS A 47 29.14 9.84 -14.33
N PRO A 48 29.00 10.72 -13.31
CA PRO A 48 28.96 10.29 -11.92
C PRO A 48 27.75 9.40 -11.65
N ASP A 49 27.88 8.44 -10.72
CA ASP A 49 26.82 7.50 -10.33
C ASP A 49 25.52 8.24 -9.97
N TYR A 50 24.36 7.68 -10.34
CA TYR A 50 23.04 8.24 -10.08
C TYR A 50 22.86 8.70 -8.62
N VAL A 51 23.35 7.88 -7.68
CA VAL A 51 23.26 8.17 -6.25
C VAL A 51 23.99 9.46 -5.88
N VAL A 52 25.17 9.70 -6.44
CA VAL A 52 25.96 10.91 -6.20
C VAL A 52 25.21 12.13 -6.72
N ARG A 53 24.65 12.03 -7.93
CA ARG A 53 23.88 13.10 -8.57
C ARG A 53 22.61 13.44 -7.78
N ARG A 54 21.95 12.42 -7.22
CA ARG A 54 20.79 12.61 -6.34
C ARG A 54 21.17 13.32 -5.05
N ILE A 55 22.26 12.90 -4.39
CA ILE A 55 22.76 13.54 -3.17
C ILE A 55 23.15 14.99 -3.43
N GLU A 56 23.79 15.25 -4.57
CA GLU A 56 24.15 16.60 -4.98
C GLU A 56 22.91 17.47 -5.20
N CYS A 57 21.93 16.96 -5.97
CA CYS A 57 20.64 17.63 -6.17
C CYS A 57 19.92 17.95 -4.85
N TRP A 58 19.93 17.02 -3.89
CA TRP A 58 19.39 17.26 -2.55
C TRP A 58 20.15 18.34 -1.76
N LYS A 59 21.46 18.46 -1.95
CA LYS A 59 22.28 19.46 -1.27
C LYS A 59 22.13 20.85 -1.90
N THR A 60 22.09 20.92 -3.22
CA THR A 60 22.09 22.18 -3.97
C THR A 60 20.67 22.72 -4.20
N GLY A 61 19.66 21.84 -4.22
CA GLY A 61 18.29 22.20 -4.57
C GLY A 61 18.09 22.48 -6.07
N TYR A 62 19.13 22.28 -6.89
CA TYR A 62 19.07 22.42 -8.35
C TYR A 62 19.93 21.33 -9.02
N VAL A 63 19.45 20.84 -10.16
CA VAL A 63 20.21 19.94 -11.04
C VAL A 63 21.05 20.81 -11.98
N SER A 64 22.34 20.52 -12.12
CA SER A 64 23.20 21.25 -13.08
C SER A 64 22.63 21.11 -14.49
N GLU A 65 22.54 22.22 -15.25
CA GLU A 65 21.98 22.25 -16.62
C GLU A 65 22.67 21.24 -17.55
N GLU A 66 23.98 21.02 -17.35
CA GLU A 66 24.79 20.05 -18.10
C GLU A 66 24.35 18.58 -17.90
N LEU A 67 23.60 18.31 -16.83
CA LEU A 67 23.10 16.98 -16.44
C LEU A 67 21.61 16.79 -16.75
N LEU A 68 20.84 17.88 -16.76
CA LEU A 68 19.41 17.96 -17.11
C LEU A 68 19.14 17.70 -18.60
N ASP A 69 20.15 17.88 -19.44
CA ASP A 69 20.00 17.96 -20.89
C ASP A 69 19.59 16.65 -21.59
N VAL A 70 19.40 15.56 -20.85
CA VAL A 70 19.09 14.22 -21.43
C VAL A 70 17.66 13.75 -21.14
N SER A 71 17.04 14.07 -19.99
CA SER A 71 15.72 13.53 -19.62
C SER A 71 14.57 14.51 -19.89
N THR A 72 14.75 15.79 -19.60
CA THR A 72 13.74 16.84 -19.80
C THR A 72 13.72 17.38 -21.23
N SER A 73 14.78 17.14 -21.99
CA SER A 73 14.90 17.50 -23.42
C SER A 73 14.12 16.56 -24.34
N LEU A 74 13.71 15.38 -23.84
CA LEU A 74 12.93 14.41 -24.60
C LEU A 74 11.53 14.93 -24.96
N PRO A 75 10.94 14.45 -26.08
CA PRO A 75 9.54 14.71 -26.39
C PRO A 75 8.61 14.30 -25.23
N LEU A 76 7.61 15.14 -24.95
CA LEU A 76 6.64 14.92 -23.86
C LEU A 76 5.95 13.55 -23.91
N GLY A 77 5.76 12.99 -25.11
CA GLY A 77 5.21 11.65 -25.30
C GLY A 77 6.11 10.56 -24.73
N LEU A 78 7.42 10.66 -24.97
CA LEU A 78 8.39 9.68 -24.48
C LEU A 78 8.53 9.78 -22.96
N GLN A 79 8.60 10.99 -22.41
CA GLN A 79 8.61 11.22 -20.95
C GLN A 79 7.38 10.60 -20.26
N ALA A 80 6.18 10.77 -20.83
CA ALA A 80 4.96 10.19 -20.29
C ALA A 80 5.00 8.65 -20.31
N ALA A 81 5.44 8.06 -21.42
CA ALA A 81 5.59 6.62 -21.55
C ALA A 81 6.60 6.06 -20.53
N PHE A 82 7.70 6.77 -20.27
CA PHE A 82 8.70 6.39 -19.27
C PHE A 82 8.13 6.40 -17.85
N ARG A 83 7.49 7.50 -17.44
CA ARG A 83 6.87 7.61 -16.10
C ARG A 83 5.83 6.51 -15.88
N ARG A 84 5.01 6.24 -16.89
CA ARG A 84 3.99 5.18 -16.85
C ARG A 84 4.61 3.79 -16.72
N LYS A 85 5.59 3.45 -17.56
CA LYS A 85 6.22 2.12 -17.55
C LYS A 85 6.87 1.79 -16.21
N LEU A 86 7.51 2.78 -15.62
CA LEU A 86 8.23 2.68 -14.36
C LEU A 86 7.27 2.52 -13.17
N LEU A 87 6.21 3.32 -13.11
CA LEU A 87 5.18 3.18 -12.07
C LEU A 87 4.30 1.92 -12.28
N LEU A 88 4.15 1.44 -13.52
CA LEU A 88 3.37 0.24 -13.84
C LEU A 88 3.96 -1.02 -13.21
N VAL A 89 5.29 -1.13 -13.12
CA VAL A 89 5.93 -2.26 -12.42
C VAL A 89 5.51 -2.30 -10.96
N LEU A 90 5.51 -1.15 -10.28
CA LEU A 90 5.00 -1.03 -8.92
C LEU A 90 3.51 -1.40 -8.84
N ALA A 91 2.68 -0.88 -9.74
CA ALA A 91 1.26 -1.19 -9.76
C ALA A 91 0.99 -2.69 -9.93
N LEU A 92 1.74 -3.37 -10.81
CA LEU A 92 1.63 -4.81 -11.02
C LEU A 92 2.05 -5.60 -9.78
N GLN A 93 3.11 -5.18 -9.09
CA GLN A 93 3.53 -5.82 -7.84
C GLN A 93 2.49 -5.63 -6.73
N LEU A 94 1.98 -4.42 -6.52
CA LEU A 94 0.91 -4.14 -5.55
C LEU A 94 -0.37 -4.90 -5.90
N LEU A 95 -0.72 -5.01 -7.18
CA LEU A 95 -1.86 -5.81 -7.62
C LEU A 95 -1.69 -7.29 -7.26
N ALA A 96 -0.50 -7.87 -7.50
CA ALA A 96 -0.22 -9.26 -7.17
C ALA A 96 -0.32 -9.50 -5.65
N VAL A 97 0.22 -8.58 -4.84
CA VAL A 97 0.09 -8.63 -3.37
C VAL A 97 -1.38 -8.50 -2.97
N TRP A 98 -2.12 -7.56 -3.55
CA TRP A 98 -3.52 -7.33 -3.24
C TRP A 98 -4.40 -8.55 -3.56
N ILE A 99 -4.18 -9.19 -4.70
CA ILE A 99 -4.85 -10.43 -5.09
C ILE A 99 -4.50 -11.56 -4.10
N ALA A 100 -3.22 -11.72 -3.75
CA ALA A 100 -2.79 -12.75 -2.80
C ALA A 100 -3.44 -12.56 -1.41
N VAL A 101 -3.46 -11.32 -0.91
CA VAL A 101 -4.13 -10.96 0.34
C VAL A 101 -5.63 -11.20 0.25
N GLY A 102 -6.26 -10.80 -0.87
CA GLY A 102 -7.69 -11.02 -1.11
C GLY A 102 -8.07 -12.50 -1.14
N LEU A 103 -7.27 -13.33 -1.83
CA LEU A 103 -7.47 -14.79 -1.85
C LEU A 103 -7.35 -15.38 -0.43
N ALA A 104 -6.32 -14.99 0.31
CA ALA A 104 -6.13 -15.49 1.68
C ALA A 104 -7.20 -14.99 2.67
N THR A 105 -7.80 -13.82 2.42
CA THR A 105 -8.79 -13.20 3.32
C THR A 105 -10.22 -13.66 3.00
N PHE A 106 -10.59 -13.78 1.72
CA PHE A 106 -11.98 -13.95 1.28
C PHE A 106 -12.27 -15.29 0.62
N TYR A 107 -11.28 -16.00 0.06
CA TYR A 107 -11.53 -17.27 -0.64
C TYR A 107 -11.41 -18.44 0.35
N PRO A 108 -12.53 -19.12 0.71
CA PRO A 108 -12.54 -20.09 1.81
C PRO A 108 -11.49 -21.21 1.70
N PRO A 109 -11.26 -21.83 0.52
CA PRO A 109 -10.27 -22.91 0.40
C PRO A 109 -8.83 -22.49 0.73
N VAL A 110 -8.49 -21.21 0.54
CA VAL A 110 -7.17 -20.67 0.88
C VAL A 110 -7.19 -20.16 2.32
N ARG A 111 -8.20 -19.37 2.70
CA ARG A 111 -8.36 -18.83 4.05
C ARG A 111 -8.31 -19.92 5.12
N ASP A 112 -9.08 -20.99 4.94
CA ASP A 112 -9.20 -22.05 5.96
C ASP A 112 -7.88 -22.84 6.14
N ARG A 113 -6.95 -22.75 5.19
CA ARG A 113 -5.58 -23.30 5.33
C ARG A 113 -4.60 -22.30 5.92
N VAL A 114 -4.78 -21.01 5.62
CA VAL A 114 -3.85 -19.95 6.01
C VAL A 114 -4.10 -19.49 7.45
N THR A 115 -5.36 -19.27 7.83
CA THR A 115 -5.74 -18.82 9.18
C THR A 115 -5.17 -19.70 10.30
N PRO A 116 -5.29 -21.05 10.28
CA PRO A 116 -4.74 -21.88 11.36
C PRO A 116 -3.21 -21.95 11.37
N ALA A 117 -2.56 -21.66 10.24
CA ALA A 117 -1.10 -21.65 10.14
C ALA A 117 -0.48 -20.35 10.67
N PHE A 118 -1.25 -19.27 10.79
CA PHE A 118 -0.75 -17.98 11.24
C PHE A 118 -0.76 -17.86 12.76
N SER A 119 0.44 -17.77 13.34
CA SER A 119 0.67 -17.37 14.72
C SER A 119 1.25 -15.95 14.78
N PRO A 120 1.14 -15.24 15.91
CA PRO A 120 1.80 -13.93 16.10
C PRO A 120 3.32 -14.01 15.87
N ILE A 121 3.94 -15.15 16.18
CA ILE A 121 5.35 -15.41 15.91
C ILE A 121 5.63 -15.44 14.41
N LEU A 122 4.76 -16.10 13.63
CA LEU A 122 4.89 -16.14 12.17
C LEU A 122 4.68 -14.75 11.55
N LEU A 123 3.77 -13.93 12.11
CA LEU A 123 3.62 -12.54 11.71
C LEU A 123 4.93 -11.77 11.94
N GLY A 124 5.53 -11.87 13.14
CA GLY A 124 6.82 -11.26 13.44
C GLY A 124 7.94 -11.73 12.51
N PHE A 125 8.00 -13.02 12.20
CA PHE A 125 8.97 -13.58 11.25
C PHE A 125 8.74 -13.08 9.82
N SER A 126 7.48 -12.99 9.37
CA SER A 126 7.14 -12.48 8.05
C SER A 126 7.51 -11.00 7.92
N ALA A 127 7.22 -10.18 8.93
CA ALA A 127 7.61 -8.78 8.98
C ALA A 127 9.15 -8.63 9.00
N ALA A 128 9.86 -9.39 9.83
CA ALA A 128 11.32 -9.39 9.83
C ALA A 128 11.91 -9.83 8.47
N SER A 129 11.34 -10.87 7.86
CA SER A 129 11.72 -11.33 6.51
C SER A 129 11.50 -10.25 5.46
N THR A 130 10.41 -9.46 5.55
CA THR A 130 10.25 -8.32 4.64
C THR A 130 11.43 -7.37 4.78
N LEU A 131 11.81 -6.95 5.99
CA LEU A 131 12.94 -6.03 6.22
C LEU A 131 14.30 -6.59 5.77
N VAL A 132 14.52 -7.89 5.93
CA VAL A 132 15.76 -8.55 5.49
C VAL A 132 15.83 -8.63 3.97
N LEU A 133 14.78 -9.16 3.32
CA LEU A 133 14.71 -9.27 1.86
C LEU A 133 14.88 -7.91 1.19
N LEU A 134 14.37 -6.88 1.85
CA LEU A 134 14.50 -5.50 1.47
C LEU A 134 15.93 -4.96 1.51
N SER A 135 16.63 -5.24 2.60
CA SER A 135 18.06 -4.93 2.73
C SER A 135 18.86 -5.64 1.64
N VAL A 136 18.51 -6.90 1.35
CA VAL A 136 19.12 -7.68 0.27
C VAL A 136 18.83 -7.06 -1.11
N LEU A 137 17.60 -6.60 -1.38
CA LEU A 137 17.26 -5.88 -2.61
C LEU A 137 18.12 -4.62 -2.79
N TYR A 138 18.33 -3.88 -1.71
CA TYR A 138 19.19 -2.70 -1.70
C TYR A 138 20.64 -3.04 -2.07
N PHE A 139 21.22 -4.06 -1.45
CA PHE A 139 22.60 -4.48 -1.73
C PHE A 139 22.77 -5.14 -3.11
N GLN A 140 21.77 -5.89 -3.57
CA GLN A 140 21.83 -6.65 -4.83
C GLN A 140 21.28 -5.88 -6.04
N ARG A 141 21.12 -4.55 -5.93
CA ARG A 141 20.57 -3.69 -6.98
C ARG A 141 21.25 -3.87 -8.35
N ASN A 142 22.53 -4.23 -8.39
CA ASN A 142 23.30 -4.37 -9.62
C ASN A 142 23.02 -5.66 -10.41
N ARG A 143 22.31 -6.66 -9.84
CA ARG A 143 22.08 -7.97 -10.48
C ARG A 143 20.63 -8.13 -10.95
N ARG A 144 20.40 -7.96 -12.26
CA ARG A 144 19.07 -7.98 -12.88
C ARG A 144 18.20 -9.20 -12.52
N TYR A 145 18.71 -10.42 -12.70
CA TYR A 145 17.93 -11.65 -12.46
C TYR A 145 17.67 -11.90 -10.97
N ILE A 146 18.65 -11.65 -10.12
CA ILE A 146 18.51 -11.86 -8.68
C ILE A 146 17.51 -10.85 -8.10
N ASN A 147 17.51 -9.61 -8.58
CA ASN A 147 16.54 -8.60 -8.14
C ASN A 147 15.09 -9.05 -8.38
N VAL A 148 14.76 -9.57 -9.56
CA VAL A 148 13.41 -10.09 -9.86
C VAL A 148 13.03 -11.25 -8.93
N LEU A 149 13.96 -12.16 -8.66
CA LEU A 149 13.71 -13.27 -7.74
C LEU A 149 13.48 -12.74 -6.33
N VAL A 150 14.41 -11.96 -5.77
CA VAL A 150 14.27 -11.42 -4.41
C VAL A 150 13.00 -10.58 -4.28
N LEU A 151 12.59 -9.90 -5.35
CA LEU A 151 11.34 -9.15 -5.38
C LEU A 151 10.10 -10.06 -5.25
N MET A 152 10.09 -11.18 -5.95
CA MET A 152 9.00 -12.15 -5.83
C MET A 152 8.88 -12.64 -4.38
N TRP A 153 10.01 -12.94 -3.74
CA TRP A 153 10.05 -13.34 -2.32
C TRP A 153 9.62 -12.22 -1.39
N PHE A 154 10.04 -10.99 -1.66
CA PHE A 154 9.61 -9.81 -0.90
C PHE A 154 8.10 -9.63 -0.99
N SER A 155 7.53 -9.75 -2.18
CA SER A 155 6.07 -9.62 -2.39
C SER A 155 5.29 -10.72 -1.68
N ALA A 156 5.81 -11.95 -1.66
CA ALA A 156 5.23 -13.05 -0.90
C ALA A 156 5.27 -12.79 0.62
N ALA A 157 6.41 -12.32 1.14
CA ALA A 157 6.55 -11.96 2.55
C ALA A 157 5.66 -10.77 2.94
N GLN A 158 5.51 -9.79 2.04
CA GLN A 158 4.64 -8.63 2.23
C GLN A 158 3.16 -9.06 2.26
N ALA A 159 2.73 -9.93 1.34
CA ALA A 159 1.39 -10.51 1.35
C ALA A 159 1.14 -11.30 2.65
N ALA A 160 2.09 -12.15 3.06
CA ALA A 160 2.02 -12.89 4.32
C ALA A 160 1.88 -11.95 5.53
N THR A 161 2.61 -10.83 5.54
CA THR A 161 2.51 -9.83 6.62
C THR A 161 1.11 -9.20 6.66
N PHE A 162 0.56 -8.77 5.52
CA PHE A 162 -0.78 -8.18 5.46
C PHE A 162 -1.89 -9.17 5.85
N VAL A 163 -1.76 -10.43 5.45
CA VAL A 163 -2.68 -11.50 5.86
C VAL A 163 -2.55 -11.76 7.36
N GLY A 164 -1.32 -11.86 7.88
CA GLY A 164 -1.07 -12.07 9.30
C GLY A 164 -1.61 -10.93 10.17
N LEU A 165 -1.52 -9.68 9.71
CA LEU A 165 -2.16 -8.53 10.37
C LEU A 165 -3.68 -8.69 10.39
N GLY A 166 -4.29 -9.11 9.29
CA GLY A 166 -5.73 -9.33 9.22
C GLY A 166 -6.21 -10.44 10.16
N VAL A 167 -5.48 -11.55 10.23
CA VAL A 167 -5.79 -12.67 11.14
C VAL A 167 -5.56 -12.29 12.60
N THR A 168 -4.48 -11.58 12.92
CA THR A 168 -4.11 -11.26 14.32
C THR A 168 -5.05 -10.22 14.94
N PHE A 169 -5.49 -9.23 14.15
CA PHE A 169 -6.36 -8.17 14.62
C PHE A 169 -7.84 -8.40 14.28
N ASP A 170 -8.17 -9.52 13.64
CA ASP A 170 -9.51 -9.83 13.13
C ASP A 170 -10.14 -8.67 12.33
N THR A 171 -9.34 -8.09 11.42
CA THR A 171 -9.76 -6.93 10.61
C THR A 171 -9.34 -7.08 9.15
N HIS A 172 -10.03 -6.39 8.24
CA HIS A 172 -9.66 -6.35 6.83
C HIS A 172 -8.66 -5.23 6.48
N ILE A 173 -7.92 -4.73 7.49
CA ILE A 173 -7.03 -3.56 7.33
C ILE A 173 -5.91 -3.81 6.31
N GLY A 174 -5.34 -5.02 6.28
CA GLY A 174 -4.28 -5.36 5.32
C GLY A 174 -4.77 -5.33 3.87
N PHE A 175 -5.98 -5.86 3.64
CA PHE A 175 -6.61 -5.83 2.32
C PHE A 175 -6.98 -4.40 1.90
N PHE A 176 -7.58 -3.63 2.80
CA PHE A 176 -7.90 -2.22 2.57
C PHE A 176 -6.65 -1.41 2.21
N ASN A 177 -5.58 -1.54 2.98
CA ASN A 177 -4.36 -0.76 2.80
C ASN A 177 -3.67 -1.07 1.47
N CYS A 178 -3.58 -2.36 1.14
CA CYS A 178 -2.99 -2.79 -0.13
C CYS A 178 -3.85 -2.36 -1.32
N GLY A 179 -5.18 -2.47 -1.23
CA GLY A 179 -6.09 -2.01 -2.28
C GLY A 179 -6.04 -0.50 -2.48
N ALA A 180 -6.11 0.30 -1.41
CA ALA A 180 -6.05 1.75 -1.47
C ALA A 180 -4.73 2.25 -2.08
N THR A 181 -3.60 1.68 -1.67
CA THR A 181 -2.28 2.02 -2.24
C THR A 181 -2.17 1.61 -3.71
N PHE A 182 -2.66 0.43 -4.08
CA PHE A 182 -2.72 0.00 -5.48
C PHE A 182 -3.56 0.97 -6.33
N THR A 183 -4.80 1.28 -5.90
CA THR A 183 -5.68 2.21 -6.61
C THR A 183 -5.06 3.60 -6.71
N TRP A 184 -4.40 4.06 -5.65
CA TRP A 184 -3.67 5.31 -5.66
C TRP A 184 -2.56 5.34 -6.71
N VAL A 185 -1.70 4.31 -6.75
CA VAL A 185 -0.61 4.21 -7.75
C VAL A 185 -1.19 4.16 -9.15
N LEU A 186 -2.26 3.40 -9.37
CA LEU A 186 -2.93 3.30 -10.66
C LEU A 186 -3.44 4.67 -11.14
N LEU A 187 -4.12 5.42 -10.26
CA LEU A 187 -4.58 6.77 -10.57
C LEU A 187 -3.41 7.74 -10.79
N MET A 188 -2.34 7.62 -10.01
CA MET A 188 -1.12 8.40 -10.19
C MET A 188 -0.48 8.16 -11.56
N ILE A 189 -0.43 6.90 -12.04
CA ILE A 189 0.05 6.54 -13.38
C ILE A 189 -0.77 7.22 -14.47
N LEU A 190 -2.10 7.17 -14.33
CA LEU A 190 -3.01 7.78 -15.30
C LEU A 190 -2.80 9.29 -15.35
N LEU A 191 -2.81 9.95 -14.19
CA LEU A 191 -2.68 11.41 -14.04
C LEU A 191 -1.28 11.94 -14.40
N ALA A 192 -0.21 11.25 -14.01
CA ALA A 192 1.17 11.65 -14.32
C ALA A 192 1.47 11.63 -15.82
N GLY A 193 0.67 10.91 -16.62
CA GLY A 193 0.75 10.92 -18.08
C GLY A 193 -0.18 11.93 -18.77
N VAL A 194 -1.03 12.65 -18.02
CA VAL A 194 -1.90 13.69 -18.59
C VAL A 194 -1.08 14.95 -18.87
N ARG A 195 -1.26 15.52 -20.07
CA ARG A 195 -0.65 16.79 -20.46
C ARG A 195 -1.49 17.95 -19.93
N VAL A 196 -0.87 18.83 -19.17
CA VAL A 196 -1.51 20.07 -18.71
C VAL A 196 -1.06 21.20 -19.64
N LYS A 197 -2.04 21.86 -20.27
CA LYS A 197 -1.82 23.09 -21.08
C LYS A 197 -0.77 22.92 -22.19
N ASN A 198 -0.75 21.76 -22.87
CA ASN A 198 0.06 21.42 -24.05
C ASN A 198 1.59 21.65 -23.98
N ARG A 199 2.14 22.05 -22.82
CA ARG A 199 3.56 22.37 -22.68
C ARG A 199 4.26 21.56 -21.58
N HIS A 200 3.53 21.04 -20.61
CA HIS A 200 4.12 20.28 -19.50
C HIS A 200 3.27 19.06 -19.10
N LEU A 201 3.92 18.00 -18.65
CA LEU A 201 3.24 16.90 -17.96
C LEU A 201 2.84 17.37 -16.57
N MET A 202 1.76 16.81 -16.05
CA MET A 202 1.36 17.02 -14.67
C MET A 202 2.50 16.61 -13.71
N SER A 203 2.78 17.47 -12.73
CA SER A 203 3.78 17.16 -11.70
C SER A 203 3.31 15.94 -10.89
N PRO A 204 4.20 14.96 -10.60
CA PRO A 204 3.87 13.77 -9.82
C PRO A 204 3.27 14.10 -8.44
N LEU A 205 3.69 15.21 -7.83
CA LEU A 205 3.12 15.70 -6.57
C LEU A 205 1.64 16.05 -6.70
N VAL A 206 1.29 16.82 -7.72
CA VAL A 206 -0.12 17.20 -7.96
C VAL A 206 -0.94 15.97 -8.35
N ALA A 207 -0.38 15.09 -9.18
CA ALA A 207 -1.01 13.83 -9.55
C ALA A 207 -1.28 12.95 -8.33
N GLY A 208 -0.30 12.83 -7.44
CA GLY A 208 -0.39 12.08 -6.18
C GLY A 208 -1.41 12.64 -5.20
N MET A 209 -1.50 13.97 -5.07
CA MET A 209 -2.49 14.63 -4.21
C MET A 209 -3.92 14.45 -4.74
N LEU A 210 -4.11 14.57 -6.05
CA LEU A 210 -5.42 14.33 -6.67
C LEU A 210 -5.83 12.85 -6.57
N SER A 211 -4.92 11.91 -6.85
CA SER A 211 -5.21 10.48 -6.68
C SER A 211 -5.52 10.12 -5.23
N PHE A 212 -4.80 10.72 -4.26
CA PHE A 212 -5.08 10.51 -2.84
C PHE A 212 -6.47 11.02 -2.45
N SER A 213 -6.85 12.20 -2.93
CA SER A 213 -8.18 12.76 -2.69
C SER A 213 -9.28 11.82 -3.20
N VAL A 214 -9.12 11.25 -4.40
CA VAL A 214 -10.07 10.27 -4.96
C VAL A 214 -10.12 9.00 -4.12
N VAL A 215 -8.97 8.46 -3.70
CA VAL A 215 -8.91 7.26 -2.86
C VAL A 215 -9.54 7.48 -1.49
N VAL A 216 -9.33 8.65 -0.86
CA VAL A 216 -9.97 9.00 0.42
C VAL A 216 -11.48 9.08 0.24
N CYS A 217 -11.99 9.77 -0.78
CA CYS A 217 -13.43 9.84 -1.04
C CYS A 217 -14.04 8.45 -1.27
N ALA A 218 -13.39 7.60 -2.07
CA ALA A 218 -13.84 6.23 -2.28
C ALA A 218 -13.80 5.39 -1.00
N SER A 219 -12.76 5.57 -0.18
CA SER A 219 -12.62 4.88 1.11
C SER A 219 -13.68 5.32 2.11
N LEU A 220 -14.01 6.62 2.16
CA LEU A 220 -15.09 7.14 3.00
C LEU A 220 -16.45 6.58 2.57
N ALA A 221 -16.74 6.54 1.26
CA ALA A 221 -17.96 5.94 0.76
C ALA A 221 -18.06 4.44 1.09
N LEU A 222 -16.96 3.69 0.96
CA LEU A 222 -16.90 2.29 1.38
C LEU A 222 -17.14 2.14 2.89
N PHE A 223 -16.54 3.03 3.70
CA PHE A 223 -16.73 3.04 5.14
C PHE A 223 -18.18 3.36 5.54
N GLU A 224 -18.87 4.25 4.83
CA GLU A 224 -20.29 4.52 5.07
C GLU A 224 -21.19 3.32 4.72
N ILE A 225 -20.85 2.56 3.68
CA ILE A 225 -21.64 1.40 3.24
C ILE A 225 -21.43 0.19 4.15
N TYR A 226 -20.17 -0.14 4.47
CA TYR A 226 -19.82 -1.36 5.21
C TYR A 226 -19.63 -1.14 6.71
N GLY A 227 -19.47 0.11 7.15
CA GLY A 227 -19.31 0.48 8.55
C GLY A 227 -18.11 -0.17 9.22
N GLU A 228 -18.24 -0.41 10.53
CA GLU A 228 -17.20 -1.00 11.37
C GLU A 228 -16.97 -2.50 11.13
N GLN A 229 -17.85 -3.15 10.37
CA GLN A 229 -17.66 -4.56 9.96
C GLN A 229 -16.47 -4.72 9.02
N PHE A 230 -16.08 -3.64 8.32
CA PHE A 230 -14.95 -3.67 7.41
C PHE A 230 -13.62 -3.36 8.14
N VAL A 231 -13.54 -2.20 8.80
CA VAL A 231 -12.37 -1.74 9.57
C VAL A 231 -12.90 -0.89 10.73
N THR A 232 -12.27 -0.92 11.90
CA THR A 232 -12.66 -0.04 13.01
C THR A 232 -12.39 1.44 12.67
N ARG A 233 -13.21 2.38 13.18
CA ARG A 233 -13.05 3.82 12.90
C ARG A 233 -11.63 4.33 13.15
N ALA A 234 -11.05 3.93 14.28
CA ALA A 234 -9.70 4.33 14.66
C ALA A 234 -8.66 3.76 13.68
N ALA A 235 -8.72 2.45 13.39
CA ALA A 235 -7.80 1.81 12.45
C ALA A 235 -7.90 2.38 11.04
N PHE A 236 -9.12 2.71 10.59
CA PHE A 236 -9.36 3.36 9.31
C PHE A 236 -8.72 4.75 9.25
N GLY A 237 -8.96 5.59 10.25
CA GLY A 237 -8.39 6.94 10.33
C GLY A 237 -6.86 6.94 10.41
N TYR A 238 -6.28 6.09 11.28
CA TYR A 238 -4.83 5.95 11.39
C TYR A 238 -4.21 5.43 10.09
N SER A 239 -4.88 4.50 9.42
CA SER A 239 -4.41 4.00 8.14
C SER A 239 -4.40 5.07 7.05
N LEU A 240 -5.48 5.85 6.91
CA LEU A 240 -5.54 6.93 5.92
C LEU A 240 -4.48 8.01 6.19
N LEU A 241 -4.29 8.41 7.45
CA LEU A 241 -3.27 9.38 7.83
C LEU A 241 -1.87 8.85 7.51
N PHE A 242 -1.61 7.59 7.83
CA PHE A 242 -0.35 6.94 7.53
C PHE A 242 -0.10 6.85 6.01
N GLN A 243 -1.10 6.43 5.24
CA GLN A 243 -1.04 6.41 3.79
C GLN A 243 -0.79 7.82 3.22
N PHE A 244 -1.41 8.86 3.77
CA PHE A 244 -1.17 10.23 3.33
C PHE A 244 0.31 10.60 3.42
N VAL A 245 0.95 10.36 4.57
CA VAL A 245 2.37 10.65 4.79
C VAL A 245 3.24 9.89 3.80
N LEU A 246 3.00 8.59 3.65
CA LEU A 246 3.80 7.71 2.80
C LEU A 246 3.65 8.01 1.32
N LEU A 247 2.43 8.23 0.86
CA LEU A 247 2.13 8.48 -0.55
C LEU A 247 2.56 9.89 -0.96
N THR A 248 2.51 10.86 -0.04
CA THR A 248 3.09 12.19 -0.24
C THR A 248 4.60 12.10 -0.36
N TRP A 249 5.26 11.38 0.55
CA TRP A 249 6.70 11.12 0.47
C TRP A 249 7.08 10.45 -0.84
N PHE A 250 6.36 9.39 -1.23
CA PHE A 250 6.60 8.68 -2.48
C PHE A 250 6.36 9.58 -3.71
N SER A 251 5.35 10.45 -3.69
CA SER A 251 5.09 11.41 -4.76
C SER A 251 6.20 12.46 -4.89
N TRP A 252 6.73 12.90 -3.75
CA TRP A 252 7.86 13.80 -3.68
C TRP A 252 9.11 13.14 -4.26
N ASP A 253 9.39 11.91 -3.85
CA ASP A 253 10.52 11.14 -4.33
C ASP A 253 10.46 10.87 -5.84
N ALA A 254 9.27 10.49 -6.33
CA ALA A 254 9.01 10.31 -7.75
C ALA A 254 9.21 11.60 -8.55
N ALA A 255 8.88 12.77 -8.00
CA ALA A 255 9.11 14.05 -8.65
C ALA A 255 10.61 14.32 -8.87
N TRP A 256 11.42 14.18 -7.82
CA TRP A 256 12.88 14.37 -7.91
C TRP A 256 13.55 13.36 -8.84
N MET A 257 13.11 12.11 -8.77
CA MET A 257 13.70 11.08 -9.60
C MET A 257 13.39 11.27 -11.08
N PHE A 258 12.20 11.76 -11.45
CA PHE A 258 11.91 12.08 -12.85
C PHE A 258 12.72 13.27 -13.38
N GLU A 259 13.28 14.10 -12.52
CA GLU A 259 14.20 15.18 -12.90
C GLU A 259 15.64 14.68 -13.07
N VAL A 260 16.09 13.74 -12.23
CA VAL A 260 17.51 13.31 -12.16
C VAL A 260 17.84 12.08 -13.03
N VAL A 261 16.87 11.21 -13.34
CA VAL A 261 17.14 9.96 -14.09
C VAL A 261 17.35 10.24 -15.58
N ALA A 262 18.56 9.94 -16.07
CA ALA A 262 18.88 9.98 -17.48
C ALA A 262 18.29 8.76 -18.24
N VAL A 263 18.02 8.95 -19.53
CA VAL A 263 17.29 7.99 -20.39
C VAL A 263 18.08 6.70 -20.63
N ASP A 264 19.40 6.82 -20.71
CA ASP A 264 20.38 5.74 -20.85
C ASP A 264 20.48 4.88 -19.58
N GLU A 265 20.21 5.46 -18.41
CA GLU A 265 20.24 4.76 -17.12
C GLU A 265 18.86 4.25 -16.68
N PHE A 266 17.83 4.42 -17.52
CA PHE A 266 16.44 4.06 -17.20
C PHE A 266 16.24 2.57 -16.88
N ALA A 267 17.03 1.68 -17.49
CA ALA A 267 17.00 0.25 -17.15
C ALA A 267 17.38 -0.03 -15.68
N TYR A 268 18.21 0.84 -15.09
CA TYR A 268 18.53 0.85 -13.66
C TYR A 268 17.55 1.70 -12.86
N GLY A 269 16.91 2.71 -13.47
CA GLY A 269 15.86 3.52 -12.88
C GLY A 269 14.78 2.66 -12.21
N VAL A 270 14.24 1.65 -12.89
CA VAL A 270 13.24 0.72 -12.31
C VAL A 270 13.71 0.08 -10.99
N ILE A 271 15.01 -0.17 -10.84
CA ILE A 271 15.62 -0.74 -9.64
C ILE A 271 15.74 0.31 -8.52
N TYR A 272 16.01 1.57 -8.87
CA TYR A 272 16.07 2.69 -7.94
C TYR A 272 14.68 3.09 -7.40
N ILE A 273 13.66 3.11 -8.26
CA ILE A 273 12.25 3.19 -7.84
C ILE A 273 11.95 2.07 -6.84
N TYR A 274 12.40 0.86 -7.17
CA TYR A 274 12.22 -0.28 -6.31
C TYR A 274 12.80 0.00 -4.93
N THR A 275 14.05 0.45 -4.87
CA THR A 275 14.74 0.74 -3.60
C THR A 275 14.12 1.92 -2.84
N ASP A 276 13.52 2.90 -3.50
CA ASP A 276 12.84 4.01 -2.83
C ASP A 276 11.42 3.69 -2.34
N ILE A 277 10.68 2.85 -3.05
CA ILE A 277 9.40 2.27 -2.56
C ILE A 277 9.68 1.40 -1.34
N VAL A 278 10.75 0.63 -1.43
CA VAL A 278 11.31 -0.21 -0.38
C VAL A 278 11.75 0.62 0.83
N LEU A 279 12.45 1.75 0.63
CA LEU A 279 12.81 2.70 1.69
C LEU A 279 11.58 3.40 2.29
N SER A 280 10.59 3.73 1.47
CA SER A 280 9.31 4.30 1.91
C SER A 280 8.52 3.29 2.75
N PHE A 281 8.57 2.00 2.38
CA PHE A 281 8.02 0.89 3.18
C PHE A 281 8.83 0.63 4.46
N LEU A 282 10.16 0.74 4.45
CA LEU A 282 11.00 0.72 5.66
C LEU A 282 10.61 1.83 6.62
N PHE A 283 10.42 3.04 6.12
CA PHE A 283 9.95 4.16 6.91
C PHE A 283 8.54 3.90 7.46
N SER A 284 7.65 3.32 6.65
CA SER A 284 6.31 2.88 7.04
C SER A 284 6.33 1.91 8.22
N VAL A 285 7.10 0.83 8.09
CA VAL A 285 7.18 -0.23 9.10
C VAL A 285 7.97 0.22 10.32
N ALA A 286 9.00 1.06 10.17
CA ALA A 286 9.72 1.63 11.30
C ALA A 286 8.82 2.59 12.11
N VAL A 287 8.02 3.42 11.47
CA VAL A 287 7.08 4.33 12.15
C VAL A 287 5.96 3.56 12.84
N VAL A 288 5.38 2.54 12.19
CA VAL A 288 4.36 1.67 12.82
C VAL A 288 4.96 0.81 13.93
N GLY A 289 6.17 0.26 13.73
CA GLY A 289 6.89 -0.52 14.73
C GLY A 289 7.30 0.31 15.94
N VAL A 290 7.70 1.56 15.75
CA VAL A 290 7.91 2.52 16.84
C VAL A 290 6.58 2.84 17.50
N ALA A 291 5.51 3.14 16.77
CA ALA A 291 4.21 3.46 17.36
C ALA A 291 3.61 2.29 18.18
N VAL A 292 3.72 1.06 17.68
CA VAL A 292 3.25 -0.17 18.36
C VAL A 292 4.18 -0.54 19.53
N GLY A 293 5.49 -0.40 19.36
CA GLY A 293 6.48 -0.61 20.43
C GLY A 293 6.34 0.42 21.56
N PHE A 294 6.06 1.68 21.23
CA PHE A 294 5.86 2.76 22.19
C PHE A 294 4.53 2.61 22.92
N THR A 295 3.44 2.23 22.23
CA THR A 295 2.16 1.95 22.88
C THR A 295 2.24 0.70 23.76
N SER A 296 2.95 -0.35 23.33
CA SER A 296 3.16 -1.56 24.14
C SER A 296 4.05 -1.29 25.36
N MET A 297 5.11 -0.48 25.23
CA MET A 297 5.92 -0.02 26.37
C MET A 297 5.15 0.91 27.31
N MET A 298 4.31 1.81 26.80
CA MET A 298 3.46 2.65 27.65
C MET A 298 2.43 1.83 28.43
N VAL A 299 1.80 0.81 27.81
CA VAL A 299 0.89 -0.10 28.50
C VAL A 299 1.63 -0.95 29.56
N LEU A 300 2.86 -1.39 29.27
CA LEU A 300 3.69 -2.11 30.26
C LEU A 300 4.23 -1.20 31.38
N MET A 301 4.55 0.06 31.11
CA MET A 301 5.01 1.03 32.12
C MET A 301 3.85 1.57 32.97
N LEU A 302 2.65 1.71 32.39
CA LEU A 302 1.43 2.10 33.11
C LEU A 302 0.76 0.91 33.83
N GLY A 303 0.93 -0.31 33.31
CA GLY A 303 0.37 -1.54 33.90
C GLY A 303 1.33 -2.31 34.82
N GLY A 304 2.64 -2.12 34.70
CA GLY A 304 3.67 -2.79 35.49
C GLY A 304 4.05 -2.05 36.78
N GLY A 305 3.37 -0.95 37.10
CA GLY A 305 3.64 -0.09 38.23
C GLY A 305 2.53 -0.08 39.27
N SER A 306 1.94 -1.21 39.66
CA SER A 306 1.25 -1.35 40.95
C SER A 306 0.73 -2.77 41.17
N ASP A 307 1.57 -3.62 41.75
CA ASP A 307 1.08 -4.48 42.83
C ASP A 307 1.54 -3.83 44.14
N CYS A 308 0.69 -2.97 44.69
CA CYS A 308 0.54 -2.77 46.14
C CYS A 308 -0.73 -1.92 46.43
N CYS A 309 -1.82 -2.63 46.69
CA CYS A 309 -2.94 -2.28 47.58
C CYS A 309 -4.03 -1.30 47.10
N GLU A 310 -5.27 -1.78 47.20
CA GLU A 310 -6.53 -1.02 47.43
C GLU A 310 -6.74 0.26 46.61
N LEU A 311 -7.39 0.14 45.45
CA LEU A 311 -8.50 1.04 45.16
C LEU A 311 -9.47 0.35 44.21
N GLY A 312 -10.64 -0.02 44.74
CA GLY A 312 -11.75 -0.51 43.94
C GLY A 312 -12.16 0.55 42.92
N ILE A 313 -11.89 0.28 41.64
CA ILE A 313 -12.55 0.95 40.54
C ILE A 313 -13.41 -0.09 39.86
N ASN A 314 -14.66 -0.09 40.33
CA ASN A 314 -15.80 -0.70 39.68
C ASN A 314 -15.74 -0.46 38.17
N CYS A 315 -15.91 -1.56 37.44
CA CYS A 315 -16.53 -1.58 36.14
C CYS A 315 -17.64 -0.53 36.05
N CYS A 316 -17.42 0.56 35.31
CA CYS A 316 -18.50 1.23 34.60
C CYS A 316 -18.89 0.37 33.39
N LEU A 317 -19.42 -0.80 33.73
CA LEU A 317 -20.51 -1.40 33.00
C LEU A 317 -21.62 -0.35 33.01
N VAL A 318 -21.97 0.15 31.83
CA VAL A 318 -23.17 0.96 31.62
C VAL A 318 -24.38 0.08 31.95
N ILE A 319 -24.79 0.05 33.21
CA ILE A 319 -26.16 -0.28 33.60
C ILE A 319 -26.80 1.05 33.98
N VAL A 320 -27.71 1.47 33.11
CA VAL A 320 -28.77 2.40 33.44
C VAL A 320 -29.61 1.74 34.52
N ASP A 321 -29.46 2.16 35.77
CA ASP A 321 -30.54 2.00 36.75
C ASP A 321 -30.64 3.24 37.64
N SER A 322 -31.86 3.76 37.68
CA SER A 322 -32.20 5.05 38.26
C SER A 322 -32.56 4.80 39.72
N GLY A 323 -31.76 5.37 40.63
CA GLY A 323 -31.70 4.95 42.03
C GLY A 323 -32.99 5.10 42.88
N PRO A 324 -32.97 4.55 44.10
CA PRO A 324 -34.03 4.72 45.07
C PRO A 324 -33.78 5.95 45.95
N ARG A 325 -34.84 6.73 46.18
CA ARG A 325 -34.90 7.74 47.24
C ARG A 325 -35.45 7.09 48.51
N THR A 326 -34.65 7.12 49.56
CA THR A 326 -35.06 7.21 50.97
C THR A 326 -36.19 8.25 51.10
N ASP A 327 -37.19 8.12 51.98
CA ASP A 327 -37.06 7.94 53.42
C ASP A 327 -38.45 7.79 54.09
N ARG A 328 -38.44 7.38 55.36
CA ARG A 328 -39.45 7.62 56.43
C ARG A 328 -40.71 6.74 56.60
N SER A 329 -40.64 5.93 57.67
CA SER A 329 -41.46 6.05 58.90
C SER A 329 -42.99 5.85 58.85
N ARG A 330 -43.47 4.68 59.29
CA ARG A 330 -44.16 4.41 60.59
C ARG A 330 -45.04 3.14 60.51
N PRO A 331 -45.34 2.51 61.68
CA PRO A 331 -45.93 1.19 61.77
C PRO A 331 -47.46 1.23 61.86
N ALA A 332 -48.11 0.12 61.48
CA ALA A 332 -49.00 -0.65 62.34
C ALA A 332 -50.06 -1.42 61.54
N THR A 333 -50.33 -2.62 62.04
CA THR A 333 -51.62 -3.33 62.07
C THR A 333 -52.14 -4.04 60.82
N GLN A 334 -52.60 -5.27 61.14
CA GLN A 334 -53.69 -6.01 60.51
C GLN A 334 -53.40 -6.62 59.13
N ARG A 335 -53.94 -7.77 58.76
CA ARG A 335 -54.66 -8.89 59.38
C ARG A 335 -55.03 -9.74 58.16
N THR A 336 -55.10 -11.06 58.34
CA THR A 336 -55.97 -11.98 57.61
C THR A 336 -55.66 -12.36 56.16
N ARG A 337 -55.80 -13.69 55.95
CA ARG A 337 -56.39 -14.38 54.79
C ARG A 337 -55.53 -14.46 53.53
N ARG A 338 -55.54 -15.54 52.78
CA ARG A 338 -56.09 -16.91 52.87
C ARG A 338 -55.52 -17.64 51.66
N ASP A 339 -55.45 -18.95 51.81
CA ASP A 339 -55.41 -19.98 50.77
C ASP A 339 -56.05 -19.61 49.42
N TYR A 340 -55.41 -20.05 48.32
CA TYR A 340 -55.97 -20.84 47.21
C TYR A 340 -54.75 -21.33 46.38
N GLN A 341 -54.27 -22.57 46.53
CA GLN A 341 -54.79 -23.80 45.92
C GLN A 341 -55.12 -23.68 44.41
N LEU A 342 -54.27 -24.37 43.63
CA LEU A 342 -54.60 -25.38 42.62
C LEU A 342 -55.14 -24.99 41.23
N GLU A 343 -54.52 -25.68 40.26
CA GLU A 343 -55.09 -26.32 39.06
C GLU A 343 -55.24 -25.57 37.72
N ARG A 344 -54.53 -26.16 36.74
CA ARG A 344 -54.90 -26.45 35.33
C ARG A 344 -55.40 -25.32 34.43
N VAL A 345 -54.69 -25.13 33.31
CA VAL A 345 -55.10 -25.63 31.99
C VAL A 345 -53.87 -26.14 31.25
#